data_AF-A0AAV8V8R4-F1
#
_entry.id   AF-A0AAV8V8R4-F1
#
_cell.length_a   1.000
_cell.length_b   1.000
_cell.length_c   1.000
_cell.angle_alpha   90.00
_cell.angle_beta   90.00
_cell.angle_gamma   90.00
#
_symmetry.space_group_name_H-M   'P 1'
#
loop_
_entity.id
_entity.type
_entity.pdbx_description
1 polymer ?
#
loop_
_entity_poly.entity_id
_entity_poly.type
_entity_poly.pdbx_seq_one_letter_code
_entity_poly.pdbx_strand_id
1 'polypeptide(L)' 'MAGSRLEKIGTVFTRISGLLRSGAMHWQDRPVWYDIYNAFPPFDEPTFHRSGSNIELKKDSI' A
#
# COMPACT_ATOMS: atom_id res chain seq x y z
N MET A 1 17.34 -5.74 8.41
CA MET A 1 16.23 -4.85 7.98
C MET A 1 15.06 -5.72 7.52
N ALA A 2 13.99 -5.83 8.31
CA ALA A 2 12.75 -6.43 7.83
C ALA A 2 12.09 -5.46 6.84
N GLY A 3 11.72 -5.95 5.65
CA GLY A 3 11.06 -5.16 4.62
C GLY A 3 9.97 -5.98 3.94
N SER A 4 8.87 -5.32 3.55
CA SER A 4 7.77 -5.96 2.82
C SER A 4 7.86 -5.65 1.32
N ARG A 5 7.85 -6.69 0.50
CA ARG A 5 7.89 -6.61 -0.98
C ARG A 5 6.52 -6.80 -1.63
N LEU A 6 5.43 -6.73 -0.86
CA LEU A 6 4.07 -6.95 -1.33
C LEU A 6 3.49 -5.66 -1.93
N GLU A 7 3.78 -5.37 -3.19
CA GLU A 7 3.37 -4.13 -3.86
C GLU A 7 1.86 -4.04 -4.11
N LYS A 8 1.18 -5.18 -4.31
CA LYS A 8 -0.25 -5.26 -4.62
C LYS A 8 -1.17 -5.21 -3.39
N ILE A 9 -0.61 -5.30 -2.18
CA ILE A 9 -1.38 -5.42 -0.93
C ILE A 9 -1.09 -4.21 -0.04
N GLY A 10 -2.12 -3.41 0.21
CA GLY A 10 -2.00 -2.17 0.99
C GLY A 10 -1.06 -1.17 0.32
N THR A 11 -0.51 -0.26 1.13
CA THR A 11 0.39 0.82 0.67
C THR A 11 1.74 0.73 1.34
N VAL A 12 2.72 1.47 0.80
CA VAL A 12 4.05 1.56 1.42
C VAL A 12 3.96 2.09 2.86
N PHE A 13 3.05 3.03 3.11
CA PHE A 13 2.83 3.59 4.44
C PHE A 13 2.28 2.53 5.40
N THR A 14 1.15 1.91 5.06
CA THR A 14 0.51 0.92 5.93
C THR A 14 1.39 -0.29 6.22
N ARG A 15 2.21 -0.73 5.26
CA ARG A 15 3.20 -1.80 5.47
C ARG A 15 4.27 -1.42 6.49
N ILE A 16 4.86 -0.23 6.39
CA ILE A 16 5.86 0.23 7.36
C ILE A 16 5.24 0.47 8.74
N SER A 17 4.07 1.10 8.80
CA SER A 17 3.33 1.29 10.05
C SER A 17 3.02 -0.05 10.74
N GLY A 18 2.74 -1.11 9.96
CA GLY A 18 2.57 -2.46 10.46
C GLY A 18 3.86 -3.05 11.04
N LEU A 19 4.99 -2.92 10.34
CA LEU A 19 6.30 -3.40 10.80
C LEU A 19 6.76 -2.68 12.08
N LEU A 20 6.53 -1.37 12.16
CA LEU A 20 6.82 -0.58 13.35
C LEU A 20 5.95 -1.02 14.54
N ARG A 21 4.65 -1.20 14.31
CA ARG A 21 3.69 -1.63 15.35
C ARG A 21 3.96 -3.03 15.86
N SER A 22 4.40 -3.95 15.01
CA SER A 22 4.74 -5.32 15.41
C SER A 22 6.10 -5.45 16.07
N GLY A 23 6.92 -4.39 16.08
CA GLY A 23 8.30 -4.43 16.55
C GLY A 23 9.27 -5.11 15.58
N ALA A 24 8.82 -5.52 14.39
CA ALA A 24 9.69 -6.09 13.36
C ALA A 24 10.64 -5.05 12.73
N MET A 25 10.34 -3.76 12.91
CA MET A 25 11.19 -2.62 12.58
C MET A 25 11.30 -1.70 13.81
N HIS A 26 12.51 -1.28 14.16
CA HIS A 26 12.67 -0.28 15.21
C HIS A 26 12.25 1.10 14.72
N TRP A 27 11.74 1.94 15.62
CA TRP A 27 11.30 3.29 15.28
C TRP A 27 12.42 4.16 14.69
N GLN A 28 13.66 3.94 15.13
CA GLN A 28 14.83 4.66 14.63
C GLN A 28 15.22 4.25 13.19
N ASP A 29 14.78 3.07 12.76
CA ASP A 29 15.06 2.51 11.43
C ASP A 29 13.99 2.88 10.39
N ARG A 30 12.96 3.64 10.78
CA ARG A 30 11.91 4.07 9.85
C ARG A 30 12.52 4.92 8.72
N PRO A 31 12.01 4.82 7.48
CA PRO A 31 12.52 5.65 6.40
C PRO A 31 12.28 7.14 6.65
N VAL A 32 13.19 7.98 6.16
CA VAL A 32 13.11 9.45 6.28
C VAL A 32 11.77 10.01 5.79
N TRP A 33 11.19 9.43 4.72
CA TRP A 33 9.91 9.88 4.17
C TRP A 33 8.70 9.58 5.06
N TYR A 34 8.81 8.65 6.02
CA TYR A 34 7.67 8.17 6.83
C TYR A 34 7.03 9.32 7.60
N ASP A 35 7.83 10.19 8.21
CA ASP A 35 7.34 11.32 8.99
C ASP A 35 6.66 12.37 8.11
N ILE A 36 7.17 12.57 6.89
CA ILE A 36 6.59 13.49 5.90
C ILE A 36 5.20 12.97 5.49
N TYR A 37 5.10 11.68 5.17
CA TYR A 37 3.81 11.06 4.82
C TYR A 37 2.82 11.15 5.98
N ASN A 38 3.27 10.92 7.21
CA ASN A 38 2.42 10.96 8.40
C ASN A 38 1.93 12.38 8.72
N ALA A 39 2.75 13.41 8.49
CA ALA A 39 2.38 14.80 8.70
C ALA A 39 1.52 15.37 7.56
N PHE A 40 1.81 14.95 6.32
CA PHE A 40 1.18 15.45 5.09
C PHE A 40 0.76 14.27 4.21
N PRO A 41 -0.30 13.53 4.58
CA PRO A 41 -0.76 12.41 3.78
C PRO A 41 -1.27 12.89 2.42
N PRO A 42 -1.15 12.06 1.36
CA PRO A 42 -1.76 12.36 0.08
C PRO A 42 -3.29 12.40 0.22
N PHE A 43 -3.95 13.12 -0.69
CA PHE A 43 -5.42 13.14 -0.74
C PHE A 43 -5.99 11.75 -1.03
N ASP A 44 -5.41 11.06 -2.03
CA ASP A 44 -5.72 9.68 -2.36
C ASP A 44 -4.55 8.75 -1.97
N GLU A 45 -4.89 7.66 -1.30
CA GLU A 45 -3.91 6.67 -0.85
C GLU A 45 -3.40 5.85 -2.07
N PRO A 46 -2.07 5.67 -2.23
CA PRO A 46 -1.47 5.05 -3.41
C PRO A 46 -1.61 3.52 -3.38
N THR A 47 -2.84 3.05 -3.58
CA THR A 47 -3.16 1.62 -3.62
C THR A 47 -2.95 1.03 -5.01
N PHE A 48 -2.68 -0.27 -5.07
CA PHE A 48 -2.59 -0.97 -6.34
C PHE A 48 -3.98 -1.23 -6.93
N HIS A 49 -4.25 -0.63 -8.09
CA HIS A 49 -5.46 -0.91 -8.86
C HIS A 49 -5.14 -1.86 -10.01
N ARG A 50 -5.79 -3.03 -10.03
CA ARG A 50 -5.75 -3.93 -11.18
C ARG A 50 -6.53 -3.30 -12.33
N SER A 51 -5.92 -3.20 -13.51
CA SER A 51 -6.63 -2.80 -14.73
C SER A 51 -7.79 -3.76 -14.99
N GLY A 52 -8.99 -3.20 -15.22
CA GLY A 52 -10.17 -3.97 -15.58
C GLY A 52 -9.91 -4.81 -16.83
N SER A 53 -10.54 -5.99 -16.91
CA SER A 53 -10.48 -6.81 -18.11
C SER A 53 -11.42 -6.24 -19.17
N ASN A 54 -10.94 -6.02 -20.40
CA ASN A 54 -11.78 -5.71 -21.57
C ASN A 54 -12.52 -6.96 -22.04
N ILE A 55 -13.39 -7.51 -21.20
CA ILE A 55 -14.26 -8.62 -21.59
C ILE A 55 -15.59 -8.00 -21.96
N GLU A 56 -15.96 -8.10 -23.24
CA GLU A 56 -17.33 -7.84 -23.67
C GLU A 56 -18.22 -8.87 -22.97
N LEU A 57 -18.98 -8.42 -21.97
CA LEU A 57 -19.97 -9.26 -21.31
C LEU A 57 -20.99 -9.67 -22.36
N LYS A 58 -21.00 -10.96 -22.71
CA LYS A 58 -22.00 -11.52 -23.61
C LYS A 58 -23.36 -11.29 -22.95
N LYS A 59 -24.18 -10.42 -23.53
CA LYS A 59 -25.58 -10.29 -23.15
C LYS A 59 -26.25 -11.58 -23.61
N ASP A 60 -26.48 -12.49 -22.68
CA ASP A 60 -27.34 -13.64 -22.94
C ASP A 60 -28.73 -13.08 -23.24
N SER A 61 -29.16 -13.22 -24.50
CA SER A 61 -30.47 -12.80 -24.97
C SER A 61 -31.54 -13.63 -24.24
N ILE A 62 -32.41 -12.94 -23.52
CA ILE A 62 -33.67 -13.47 -22.96
C ILE A 62 -34.65 -13.77 -24.09
#